data_AF-A0A536T400-F1
#
_entry.id   AF-A0A536T400-F1
#
_cell.length_a   1.000
_cell.length_b   1.000
_cell.length_c   1.000
_cell.angle_alpha   90.00
_cell.angle_beta   90.00
_cell.angle_gamma   90.00
#
_symmetry.space_group_name_H-M   'P 1'
#
loop_
_entity.id
_entity.type
_entity.pdbx_description
1 polymer ?
#
loop_
_entity_poly.entity_id
_entity_poly.type
_entity_poly.pdbx_seq_one_letter_code
_entity_poly.pdbx_strand_id
1 'polypeptide(L)'
;MAVYAFTSPQRALVTGAPSFEDPVKHAELTQAPVRAVPVDAQLKLDLGRMLDESRGAGLVFLCNPNNPTATMHGAASVRDFVAQVNTRAPECVVMV
;
A
#
# COMPACT_ATOMS: atom_id res chain seq x y z
N MET A 1 -6.95 10.60 -6.68
CA MET A 1 -8.14 10.88 -5.83
C MET A 1 -8.04 10.23 -4.45
N ALA A 2 -7.84 8.91 -4.32
CA ALA A 2 -7.73 8.25 -3.01
C ALA A 2 -6.55 8.75 -2.15
N VAL A 3 -5.37 8.94 -2.74
CA VAL A 3 -4.20 9.48 -2.02
C VAL A 3 -4.52 10.81 -1.34
N TYR A 4 -5.09 11.76 -2.09
CA TYR A 4 -5.53 13.06 -1.56
C TYR A 4 -6.60 12.96 -0.46
N ALA A 5 -7.48 11.95 -0.53
CA ALA A 5 -8.57 11.80 0.43
C ALA A 5 -8.12 11.19 1.76
N PHE A 6 -7.14 10.27 1.71
CA PHE A 6 -6.84 9.41 2.85
C PHE A 6 -5.46 9.67 3.45
N THR A 7 -4.56 10.34 2.74
CA THR A 7 -3.22 10.69 3.26
C THR A 7 -3.17 12.15 3.74
N SER A 8 -2.23 12.44 4.62
CA SER A 8 -1.94 13.77 5.15
C SER A 8 -0.49 13.84 5.65
N PRO A 9 0.03 15.00 6.09
CA PRO A 9 1.36 15.05 6.71
C PRO A 9 1.54 14.11 7.92
N GLN A 10 0.45 13.66 8.54
CA GLN A 10 0.46 12.72 9.67
C GLN A 10 0.04 11.30 9.28
N ARG A 11 -0.52 11.09 8.07
CA ARG A 11 -1.04 9.81 7.60
C ARG A 11 -0.39 9.42 6.29
N ALA A 12 0.52 8.45 6.37
CA ALA A 12 1.34 8.04 5.22
C ALA A 12 0.55 7.28 4.14
N LEU A 13 1.09 7.30 2.92
CA LEU A 13 0.84 6.30 1.89
C LEU A 13 1.77 5.10 2.11
N VAL A 14 1.25 3.88 2.08
CA VAL A 14 2.01 2.63 2.02
C VAL A 14 1.84 2.02 0.64
N THR A 15 2.92 1.62 -0.01
CA THR A 15 2.89 0.97 -1.33
C THR A 15 4.12 0.11 -1.53
N GLY A 16 4.10 -0.79 -2.52
CA GLY A 16 5.27 -1.57 -2.92
C GLY A 16 6.29 -0.78 -3.73
N ALA A 17 7.54 -1.26 -3.77
CA ALA A 17 8.61 -0.74 -4.61
C ALA A 17 9.48 -1.89 -5.20
N PRO A 18 9.61 -2.00 -6.54
CA PRO A 18 8.92 -1.21 -7.55
C PRO A 18 7.42 -1.56 -7.64
N SER A 19 6.59 -0.55 -7.89
CA SER A 19 5.15 -0.67 -8.15
C SER A 19 4.69 0.47 -9.07
N PHE A 20 3.39 0.54 -9.37
CA PHE A 20 2.79 1.63 -10.14
C PHE A 20 3.02 2.96 -9.40
N GLU A 21 3.58 3.93 -10.12
CA GLU A 21 4.27 5.04 -9.48
C GLU A 21 3.37 6.24 -9.14
N ASP A 22 2.19 6.34 -9.75
CA ASP A 22 1.32 7.51 -9.60
C ASP A 22 0.90 7.81 -8.16
N PRO A 23 0.58 6.83 -7.29
CA PRO A 23 0.26 7.12 -5.90
C PRO A 23 1.40 7.81 -5.15
N VAL A 24 2.65 7.42 -5.41
CA VAL A 24 3.84 8.05 -4.82
C VAL A 24 3.96 9.49 -5.30
N LYS A 25 3.85 9.73 -6.62
CA LYS A 25 3.88 11.09 -7.20
C LYS A 25 2.81 11.97 -6.55
N HIS A 26 1.59 11.46 -6.37
CA HIS A 26 0.51 12.21 -5.73
C HIS A 26 0.75 12.48 -4.24
N ALA A 27 1.32 11.53 -3.50
CA ALA A 27 1.66 11.71 -2.10
C ALA A 27 2.73 12.79 -1.93
N GLU A 28 3.79 12.74 -2.76
CA GLU A 28 4.86 13.74 -2.81
C GLU A 28 4.33 15.15 -3.11
N LEU A 29 3.40 15.29 -4.06
CA LEU A 29 2.76 16.58 -4.39
C LEU A 29 2.00 17.19 -3.20
N THR A 30 1.51 16.37 -2.27
CA THR A 30 0.84 16.83 -1.03
C THR A 30 1.71 16.80 0.21
N GLN A 31 3.00 16.47 0.05
CA GLN A 31 3.93 16.27 1.17
C GLN A 31 3.43 15.23 2.18
N ALA A 32 2.61 14.28 1.75
CA ALA A 32 2.23 13.13 2.55
C ALA A 32 3.43 12.15 2.63
N PRO A 33 3.76 11.61 3.82
CA PRO A 33 4.85 10.65 3.93
C PRO A 33 4.59 9.40 3.09
N VAL A 34 5.63 8.85 2.48
CA VAL A 34 5.56 7.60 1.70
C VAL A 34 6.37 6.51 2.39
N ARG A 35 5.71 5.39 2.67
CA ARG A 35 6.30 4.15 3.18
C ARG A 35 6.37 3.14 2.04
N ALA A 36 7.46 3.20 1.30
CA ALA A 36 7.71 2.32 0.16
C ALA A 36 8.32 0.99 0.65
N VAL A 37 7.57 -0.10 0.51
CA VAL A 37 7.97 -1.44 0.94
C VAL A 37 8.62 -2.17 -0.24
N PRO A 38 9.90 -2.58 -0.15
CA PRO A 38 10.52 -3.38 -1.21
C PRO A 38 9.72 -4.64 -1.50
N VAL A 39 9.62 -5.01 -2.78
CA VAL A 39 9.11 -6.33 -3.18
C VAL A 39 9.96 -7.45 -2.59
N ASP A 40 9.37 -8.63 -2.44
CA ASP A 40 10.08 -9.82 -1.97
C ASP A 40 11.06 -10.38 -3.02
N ALA A 41 11.75 -11.46 -2.65
CA ALA A 41 12.71 -12.12 -3.54
C ALA A 41 12.08 -12.73 -4.80
N GLN A 42 10.75 -12.87 -4.85
CA GLN A 42 9.97 -13.33 -6.00
C GLN A 42 9.34 -12.17 -6.76
N LEU A 43 9.72 -10.92 -6.45
CA LEU A 43 9.18 -9.69 -7.03
C LEU A 43 7.69 -9.50 -6.76
N LYS A 44 7.14 -10.15 -5.73
CA LYS A 44 5.77 -9.92 -5.26
C LYS A 44 5.74 -8.80 -4.24
N LEU A 45 4.59 -8.14 -4.14
CA LEU A 45 4.34 -7.20 -3.05
C LEU A 45 4.44 -7.93 -1.71
N ASP A 46 5.29 -7.48 -0.81
CA ASP A 46 5.44 -8.09 0.51
C ASP A 46 4.27 -7.70 1.42
N LEU A 47 3.20 -8.50 1.39
CA LEU A 47 1.97 -8.25 2.16
C LEU A 47 2.23 -8.21 3.68
N GLY A 48 3.19 -8.97 4.18
CA GLY A 48 3.52 -9.00 5.60
C GLY A 48 4.12 -7.68 6.05
N ARG A 49 5.13 -7.19 5.32
CA ARG A 49 5.75 -5.90 5.62
C ARG A 49 4.82 -4.73 5.33
N MET A 50 4.03 -4.78 4.27
CA MET A 50 3.01 -3.76 3.99
C MET A 50 1.96 -3.68 5.11
N LEU A 51 1.59 -4.82 5.71
CA LEU A 51 0.68 -4.84 6.85
C LEU A 51 1.32 -4.17 8.09
N ASP A 52 2.59 -4.41 8.35
CA ASP A 52 3.28 -3.78 9.48
C ASP A 52 3.43 -2.26 9.27
N GLU A 53 3.71 -1.83 8.04
CA GLU A 53 3.78 -0.41 7.67
C GLU A 53 2.40 0.29 7.61
N SER A 54 1.29 -0.46 7.61
CA SER A 54 -0.07 0.12 7.57
C SER A 54 -0.47 0.84 8.87
N ARG A 55 0.21 0.57 9.99
CA ARG A 55 -0.14 1.17 11.29
C ARG A 55 0.09 2.67 11.29
N GLY A 56 -0.96 3.45 11.56
CA GLY A 56 -0.92 4.91 11.48
C GLY A 56 -0.79 5.47 10.06
N ALA A 57 -0.89 4.63 9.03
CA ALA A 57 -0.99 5.06 7.64
C ALA A 57 -2.45 5.43 7.32
N GLY A 58 -2.61 6.30 6.32
CA GLY A 58 -3.95 6.66 5.84
C GLY A 58 -4.44 5.76 4.70
N LEU A 59 -3.51 5.32 3.85
CA LEU A 59 -3.80 4.53 2.67
C LEU A 59 -2.72 3.48 2.44
N VAL A 60 -3.13 2.23 2.26
CA VAL A 60 -2.34 1.22 1.55
C VAL A 60 -2.83 1.17 0.11
N PHE A 61 -1.91 1.38 -0.83
CA PHE A 61 -2.15 1.06 -2.24
C PHE A 61 -1.50 -0.28 -2.59
N LEU A 62 -2.31 -1.22 -3.08
CA LEU A 62 -1.90 -2.58 -3.41
C LEU A 62 -2.15 -2.85 -4.90
N CYS A 63 -1.19 -2.51 -5.76
CA CYS A 63 -1.30 -2.80 -7.19
C CYS A 63 -1.31 -4.34 -7.42
N ASN A 64 -2.45 -4.90 -7.83
CA ASN A 64 -2.58 -6.34 -8.05
C ASN A 64 -3.43 -6.66 -9.31
N PRO A 65 -2.84 -7.17 -10.41
CA PRO A 65 -1.42 -7.54 -10.57
C PRO A 65 -0.48 -6.33 -10.49
N ASN A 66 0.72 -6.55 -9.94
CA ASN A 66 1.68 -5.49 -9.69
C ASN A 66 2.45 -5.10 -10.96
N ASN A 67 2.23 -3.88 -11.45
CA ASN A 67 3.08 -3.22 -12.45
C ASN A 67 4.32 -2.65 -11.74
N PRO A 68 5.58 -2.86 -12.19
CA PRO A 68 6.03 -3.48 -13.45
C PRO A 68 6.41 -4.96 -13.35
N THR A 69 6.33 -5.56 -12.17
CA THR A 69 6.83 -6.93 -11.94
C THR A 69 5.98 -8.03 -12.58
N ALA A 70 4.75 -7.71 -13.00
CA ALA A 70 3.75 -8.64 -13.52
C ALA A 70 3.39 -9.81 -12.55
N THR A 71 3.73 -9.68 -11.27
CA THR A 71 3.37 -10.65 -10.24
C THR A 71 2.01 -10.33 -9.64
N MET A 72 1.39 -11.31 -8.97
CA MET A 72 0.11 -11.12 -8.30
C MET A 72 -0.05 -11.99 -7.06
N HIS A 73 -0.95 -11.55 -6.20
CA HIS A 73 -1.53 -12.32 -5.12
C HIS A 73 -2.93 -12.80 -5.50
N GLY A 74 -3.26 -14.02 -5.04
CA GLY A 74 -4.59 -14.59 -5.23
C GLY A 74 -5.64 -13.88 -4.38
N ALA A 75 -6.91 -14.00 -4.78
CA ALA A 75 -8.04 -13.34 -4.11
C ALA A 75 -8.14 -13.66 -2.60
N ALA A 76 -7.78 -14.90 -2.19
CA ALA A 76 -7.76 -15.27 -0.77
C ALA A 76 -6.74 -14.44 0.01
N SER A 77 -5.49 -14.39 -0.46
CA SER A 77 -4.41 -13.62 0.18
C SER A 77 -4.72 -12.12 0.24
N VAL A 78 -5.33 -11.56 -0.81
CA VAL A 78 -5.77 -10.14 -0.81
C VAL A 78 -6.87 -9.90 0.21
N ARG A 79 -7.89 -10.77 0.30
CA ARG A 79 -8.95 -10.65 1.31
C ARG A 79 -8.41 -10.76 2.73
N ASP A 80 -7.52 -11.71 2.98
CA ASP A 80 -6.90 -11.91 4.28
C ASP A 80 -6.02 -10.72 4.68
N PHE A 81 -5.30 -10.13 3.71
CA PHE A 81 -4.54 -8.90 3.92
C PHE A 81 -5.44 -7.72 4.29
N VAL A 82 -6.51 -7.48 3.54
CA VAL A 82 -7.48 -6.40 3.82
C VAL A 82 -8.11 -6.58 5.20
N ALA A 83 -8.52 -7.81 5.56
CA ALA A 83 -9.09 -8.10 6.88
C ALA A 83 -8.10 -7.83 8.01
N GLN A 84 -6.82 -8.17 7.80
CA GLN A 84 -5.77 -7.89 8.79
C GLN A 84 -5.46 -6.41 8.92
N VAL A 85 -5.42 -5.64 7.82
CA VAL A 85 -5.26 -4.17 7.89
C VAL A 85 -6.42 -3.55 8.66
N ASN A 86 -7.67 -3.91 8.33
CA ASN A 86 -8.85 -3.40 9.05
C ASN A 86 -8.84 -3.71 10.55
N THR A 87 -8.21 -4.82 10.94
CA THR A 87 -8.09 -5.23 12.35
C THR A 87 -6.92 -4.51 13.05
N ARG A 88 -5.76 -4.36 12.39
CA ARG A 88 -4.51 -3.85 13.00
C ARG A 88 -4.32 -2.34 12.85
N ALA A 89 -4.99 -1.72 11.87
CA ALA A 89 -4.92 -0.32 11.48
C ALA A 89 -6.30 0.14 10.93
N PRO A 90 -7.35 0.18 11.77
CA PRO A 90 -8.73 0.46 11.33
C PRO A 90 -8.93 1.84 10.68
N GLU A 91 -8.01 2.77 10.90
CA GLU A 91 -7.97 4.10 10.26
C GLU A 91 -7.39 4.09 8.85
N CYS A 92 -6.75 2.99 8.43
CA CYS A 92 -6.07 2.84 7.16
C CYS A 92 -7.01 2.25 6.11
N VAL A 93 -7.17 2.95 4.99
CA VAL A 93 -7.94 2.44 3.84
C VAL A 93 -7.03 1.57 2.97
N VAL A 94 -7.55 0.44 2.47
CA VAL A 94 -6.85 -0.37 1.46
C VAL A 94 -7.50 -0.14 0.10
N MET A 95 -6.70 0.28 -0.88
CA MET A 95 -7.08 0.36 -2.29
C MET A 95 -6.29 -0.68 -3.08
N VAL A 96 -7.01 -1.61 -3.71
CA VAL A 96 -6.46 -2.69 -4.55
C VAL A 96 -6.62 -2.32 -6.02
#